data_AF-A0A352FTU2-F1
#
_entry.id   AF-A0A352FTU2-F1
#
_cell.length_a   1.000
_cell.length_b   1.000
_cell.length_c   1.000
_cell.angle_alpha   90.00
_cell.angle_beta   90.00
_cell.angle_gamma   90.00
#
_symmetry.space_group_name_H-M   'P 1'
#
loop_
_entity.id
_entity.type
_entity.pdbx_description
1 polymer ?
#
loop_
_entity_poly.entity_id
_entity_poly.type
_entity_poly.pdbx_seq_one_letter_code
_entity_poly.pdbx_strand_id
1 'polypeptide(L)'
;MMRASKMDTPSRNKWQARGFAVVIFILGFTAGILALNAYHWARAHRPAAPSDRIEQLATRLQLNADQKTKVQQIFGDTQQQLQALRKESEPRVNDIRQQTDQRLQQVLAPDQWQKFQQLRDEMRPRRGPGGNR
;
A
#
# COMPACT_ATOMS: atom_id res chain seq x y z
N MET A 1 9.25 60.42 -30.75
CA MET A 1 8.34 59.31 -31.15
C MET A 1 9.06 57.98 -30.95
N MET A 2 8.31 56.95 -30.54
CA MET A 2 8.71 55.66 -29.95
C MET A 2 9.28 54.62 -30.95
N ARG A 3 10.23 53.80 -30.42
CA ARG A 3 10.45 52.34 -30.57
C ARG A 3 10.54 51.68 -31.96
N ALA A 4 11.56 50.82 -32.14
CA ALA A 4 11.46 49.38 -31.80
C ALA A 4 12.82 48.65 -31.91
N SER A 5 13.23 48.00 -30.82
CA SER A 5 14.36 47.05 -30.80
C SER A 5 13.98 45.77 -31.52
N LYS A 6 14.89 45.26 -32.37
CA LYS A 6 14.85 43.89 -32.88
C LYS A 6 14.85 42.89 -31.72
N MET A 7 13.86 42.00 -31.70
CA MET A 7 13.81 40.83 -30.82
C MET A 7 14.59 39.69 -31.47
N ASP A 8 15.62 39.20 -30.80
CA ASP A 8 16.26 37.93 -31.12
C ASP A 8 15.36 36.78 -30.66
N THR A 9 15.10 35.81 -31.54
CA THR A 9 14.37 34.58 -31.19
C THR A 9 15.35 33.42 -31.04
N PRO A 10 15.38 32.70 -29.90
CA PRO A 10 16.21 31.50 -29.77
C PRO A 10 15.48 30.27 -30.32
N SER A 11 16.18 29.48 -31.16
CA SER A 11 15.71 28.21 -31.69
C SER A 11 15.57 27.14 -30.59
N ARG A 12 14.37 26.56 -30.42
CA ARG A 12 14.09 25.43 -29.49
C ARG A 12 14.62 24.09 -30.05
N ASN A 13 15.36 23.35 -29.23
CA ASN A 13 16.17 22.20 -29.66
C ASN A 13 15.42 20.85 -29.62
N LYS A 14 15.37 20.14 -30.77
CA LYS A 14 14.68 18.84 -30.98
C LYS A 14 15.12 17.70 -30.03
N TRP A 15 16.25 17.85 -29.36
CA TRP A 15 16.75 16.92 -28.34
C TRP A 15 15.90 16.88 -27.08
N GLN A 16 15.20 17.97 -26.75
CA GLN A 16 14.29 18.02 -25.60
C GLN A 16 13.05 17.13 -25.85
N ALA A 17 12.52 17.12 -27.08
CA ALA A 17 11.35 16.30 -27.44
C ALA A 17 11.66 14.79 -27.40
N ARG A 18 12.88 14.39 -27.78
CA ARG A 18 13.32 12.98 -27.71
C ARG A 18 13.50 12.50 -26.27
N GLY A 19 13.98 13.37 -25.37
CA GLY A 19 14.07 13.07 -23.94
C GLY A 19 12.71 12.76 -23.31
N PHE A 20 11.67 13.54 -23.63
CA PHE A 20 10.32 13.30 -23.12
C PHE A 20 9.72 11.96 -23.59
N ALA A 21 9.96 11.56 -24.84
CA ALA A 21 9.44 10.30 -25.38
C ALA A 21 10.03 9.06 -24.68
N VAL A 22 11.33 9.08 -24.36
CA VAL A 22 12.00 7.98 -23.64
C VAL A 22 11.49 7.86 -22.21
N VAL A 23 11.25 8.98 -21.53
CA VAL A 23 10.70 8.99 -20.17
C VAL A 23 9.29 8.39 -20.16
N ILE A 24 8.42 8.76 -21.10
CA ILE A 24 7.07 8.18 -21.21
C ILE A 24 7.10 6.68 -21.48
N PHE A 25 8.03 6.21 -22.32
CA PHE A 25 8.17 4.79 -22.63
C PHE A 25 8.65 3.97 -21.42
N ILE A 26 9.63 4.48 -20.66
CA ILE A 26 10.11 3.84 -19.42
C ILE A 26 9.00 3.82 -18.35
N LEU A 27 8.21 4.90 -18.25
CA LEU A 27 7.07 4.96 -17.33
C LEU A 27 5.96 3.96 -17.72
N GLY A 28 5.66 3.82 -19.01
CA GLY A 28 4.70 2.82 -19.49
C GLY A 28 5.18 1.37 -19.26
N PHE A 29 6.48 1.11 -19.46
CA PHE A 29 7.05 -0.23 -19.30
C PHE A 29 7.12 -0.66 -17.82
N THR A 30 7.50 0.26 -16.93
CA THR A 30 7.48 0.02 -15.48
C THR A 30 6.06 -0.18 -14.95
N ALA A 31 5.08 0.58 -15.44
CA ALA A 31 3.67 0.37 -15.10
C ALA A 31 3.14 -1.00 -15.57
N GLY A 32 3.55 -1.47 -16.77
CA GLY A 32 3.17 -2.78 -17.29
C GLY A 32 3.73 -3.96 -16.47
N ILE A 33 5.01 -3.90 -16.07
CA ILE A 33 5.62 -4.94 -15.22
C ILE A 33 4.95 -4.97 -13.84
N LEU A 34 4.68 -3.80 -13.25
CA LEU A 34 3.99 -3.72 -11.95
C LEU A 34 2.55 -4.26 -12.02
N ALA A 35 1.82 -4.02 -13.11
CA ALA A 35 0.46 -4.53 -13.30
C ALA A 35 0.41 -6.07 -13.40
N LEU A 36 1.33 -6.68 -14.15
CA LEU A 36 1.44 -8.13 -14.25
C LEU A 36 1.91 -8.76 -12.93
N ASN A 37 2.79 -8.07 -12.19
CA ASN A 37 3.23 -8.49 -10.87
C ASN A 37 2.09 -8.43 -9.84
N ALA A 38 1.27 -7.38 -9.87
CA ALA A 38 0.09 -7.26 -9.00
C ALA A 38 -0.99 -8.29 -9.36
N TYR A 39 -1.17 -8.61 -10.64
CA TYR A 39 -2.21 -9.53 -11.10
C TYR A 39 -1.94 -11.00 -10.71
N HIS A 40 -0.69 -11.48 -10.80
CA HIS A 40 -0.36 -12.83 -10.33
C HIS A 40 -0.40 -12.92 -8.79
N TRP A 41 -0.01 -11.84 -8.10
CA TRP A 41 -0.05 -11.77 -6.63
C TRP A 41 -1.50 -11.80 -6.11
N ALA A 42 -2.42 -11.09 -6.78
CA ALA A 42 -3.85 -11.08 -6.45
C ALA A 42 -4.56 -12.43 -6.65
N ARG A 43 -4.09 -13.27 -7.60
CA ARG A 43 -4.68 -14.59 -7.86
C ARG A 43 -4.19 -15.68 -6.89
N ALA A 44 -2.94 -15.59 -6.44
CA ALA A 44 -2.35 -16.52 -5.49
C ALA A 44 -2.73 -16.23 -4.02
N HIS A 45 -3.16 -15.00 -3.70
CA HIS A 45 -3.49 -14.55 -2.35
C HIS A 45 -4.99 -14.38 -2.14
N ARG A 46 -5.82 -15.36 -2.49
CA ARG A 46 -7.14 -15.44 -1.85
C ARG A 46 -6.90 -15.81 -0.39
N PRO A 47 -7.19 -14.93 0.58
CA PRO A 47 -7.05 -15.29 1.98
C PRO A 47 -8.05 -16.41 2.25
N ALA A 48 -7.57 -17.63 2.49
CA ALA A 48 -8.41 -18.71 3.01
C ALA A 48 -9.12 -18.18 4.26
N ALA A 49 -10.42 -18.43 4.37
CA ALA A 49 -11.17 -17.97 5.53
C ALA A 49 -10.53 -18.58 6.80
N PRO A 50 -10.59 -17.90 7.96
CA PRO A 50 -10.07 -18.45 9.21
C PRO A 50 -10.58 -19.88 9.50
N SER A 51 -11.84 -20.15 9.12
CA SER A 51 -12.45 -21.48 9.19
C SER A 51 -11.75 -22.49 8.27
N ASP A 52 -11.46 -22.12 7.01
CA ASP A 52 -10.76 -22.98 6.05
C ASP A 52 -9.35 -23.38 6.54
N ARG A 53 -8.66 -22.51 7.27
CA ARG A 53 -7.33 -22.82 7.83
C ARG A 53 -7.40 -23.83 8.97
N ILE A 54 -8.42 -23.75 9.82
CA ILE A 54 -8.62 -24.72 10.90
C ILE A 54 -9.06 -26.07 10.33
N GLU A 55 -9.90 -26.10 9.29
CA GLU A 55 -10.27 -27.33 8.59
C GLU A 55 -9.07 -28.02 7.94
N GLN A 56 -8.19 -27.24 7.29
CA GLN A 56 -6.95 -27.77 6.72
C GLN A 56 -6.02 -28.33 7.81
N LEU A 57 -5.88 -27.65 8.95
CA LEU A 57 -5.11 -28.16 10.09
C LEU A 57 -5.73 -29.42 10.68
N ALA A 58 -7.06 -29.43 10.86
CA ALA A 58 -7.79 -30.58 11.37
C ALA A 58 -7.59 -31.81 10.49
N THR A 59 -7.65 -31.63 9.16
CA THR A 59 -7.42 -32.70 8.19
C THR A 59 -5.97 -33.20 8.23
N ARG A 60 -4.99 -32.29 8.22
CA ARG A 60 -3.56 -32.65 8.22
C ARG A 60 -3.11 -33.33 9.51
N LEU A 61 -3.69 -32.94 10.64
CA LEU A 61 -3.37 -33.47 11.96
C LEU A 61 -4.32 -34.60 12.39
N GLN A 62 -5.28 -34.98 11.54
CA GLN A 62 -6.30 -35.99 11.81
C GLN A 62 -7.01 -35.75 13.16
N LEU A 63 -7.39 -34.49 13.40
CA LEU A 63 -8.04 -34.12 14.65
C LEU A 63 -9.45 -34.72 14.72
N ASN A 64 -9.79 -35.28 15.88
CA ASN A 64 -11.16 -35.67 16.18
C ASN A 64 -12.04 -34.43 16.50
N ALA A 65 -13.34 -34.64 16.66
CA ALA A 65 -14.31 -33.57 16.88
C ALA A 65 -13.98 -32.71 18.12
N ASP A 66 -13.60 -33.35 19.23
CA ASP A 66 -13.27 -32.66 20.48
C ASP A 66 -12.00 -31.81 20.35
N GLN A 67 -10.97 -32.36 19.70
CA GLN A 67 -9.73 -31.65 19.42
C GLN A 67 -9.97 -30.44 18.51
N LYS A 68 -10.79 -30.59 17.47
CA LYS A 68 -11.14 -29.51 16.55
C LYS A 68 -11.84 -28.36 17.27
N THR A 69 -12.81 -28.66 18.14
CA THR A 69 -13.51 -27.65 18.96
C THR A 69 -12.52 -26.90 19.87
N LYS A 70 -11.62 -27.61 20.54
CA LYS A 70 -10.58 -26.99 21.39
C LYS A 70 -9.64 -26.09 20.59
N VAL A 71 -9.20 -26.54 19.41
CA VAL A 71 -8.33 -25.74 18.53
C VAL A 71 -9.05 -24.48 18.03
N GLN A 72 -10.33 -24.57 17.69
CA GLN A 72 -11.14 -23.41 17.32
C GLN A 72 -11.22 -22.39 18.46
N GLN A 73 -11.47 -22.87 19.69
CA GLN A 73 -11.52 -22.02 20.86
C GLN A 73 -10.18 -21.31 21.11
N ILE A 74 -9.06 -22.04 21.10
CA ILE A 74 -7.71 -21.48 21.32
C ILE A 74 -7.40 -20.38 20.30
N PHE A 75 -7.68 -20.60 19.01
CA PHE A 75 -7.45 -19.58 17.99
C PHE A 75 -8.41 -18.40 18.11
N GLY A 76 -9.66 -18.63 18.51
CA GLY A 76 -10.64 -17.59 18.80
C GLY A 76 -10.16 -16.66 19.93
N ASP A 77 -9.76 -17.25 21.06
CA ASP A 77 -9.25 -16.53 22.23
C ASP A 77 -7.97 -15.74 21.87
N THR A 78 -7.06 -16.37 21.12
CA THR A 78 -5.85 -15.70 20.62
C THR A 78 -6.19 -14.50 19.74
N GLN A 79 -7.18 -14.65 18.84
CA GLN A 79 -7.62 -13.56 17.97
C GLN A 79 -8.21 -12.41 18.80
N GLN A 80 -8.97 -12.69 19.86
CA GLN A 80 -9.50 -11.66 20.76
C GLN A 80 -8.39 -10.93 21.51
N GLN A 81 -7.41 -11.65 22.06
CA GLN A 81 -6.25 -11.06 22.75
C GLN A 81 -5.44 -10.14 21.83
N LEU A 82 -5.18 -10.59 20.59
CA LEU A 82 -4.49 -9.77 19.60
C LEU A 82 -5.31 -8.53 19.20
N GLN A 83 -6.64 -8.62 19.13
CA GLN A 83 -7.47 -7.45 18.87
C GLN A 83 -7.44 -6.45 20.03
N ALA A 84 -7.48 -6.92 21.28
CA ALA A 84 -7.35 -6.08 22.46
C ALA A 84 -6.00 -5.34 22.47
N LEU A 85 -4.90 -6.08 22.26
CA LEU A 85 -3.55 -5.51 22.16
C LEU A 85 -3.45 -4.46 21.05
N ARG A 86 -4.06 -4.73 19.88
CA ARG A 86 -4.09 -3.76 18.77
C ARG A 86 -4.79 -2.47 19.18
N LYS A 87 -5.98 -2.55 19.81
CA LYS A 87 -6.72 -1.38 20.27
C LYS A 87 -5.95 -0.57 21.31
N GLU A 88 -5.28 -1.24 22.23
CA GLU A 88 -4.43 -0.59 23.24
C GLU A 88 -3.21 0.10 22.62
N SER A 89 -2.58 -0.54 21.63
CA SER A 89 -1.38 -0.02 20.96
C SER A 89 -1.67 1.08 19.91
N GLU A 90 -2.90 1.12 19.38
CA GLU A 90 -3.30 2.05 18.31
C GLU A 90 -2.96 3.52 18.58
N PRO A 91 -3.27 4.11 19.76
CA PRO A 91 -2.91 5.50 20.04
C PRO A 91 -1.40 5.72 19.97
N ARG A 92 -0.60 4.86 20.60
CA ARG A 92 0.87 4.98 20.59
C ARG A 92 1.45 4.88 19.17
N VAL A 93 0.90 3.98 18.35
CA VAL A 93 1.29 3.84 16.95
C VAL A 93 0.94 5.10 16.15
N ASN A 94 -0.23 5.69 16.40
CA ASN A 94 -0.65 6.92 15.74
C ASN A 94 0.23 8.10 16.14
N ASP A 95 0.62 8.22 17.41
CA ASP A 95 1.54 9.28 17.87
C ASP A 95 2.90 9.18 17.18
N ILE A 96 3.47 7.97 17.10
CA ILE A 96 4.74 7.72 16.40
C ILE A 96 4.63 8.11 14.92
N ARG A 97 3.50 7.78 14.27
CA ARG A 97 3.26 8.17 12.88
C ARG A 97 3.18 9.68 12.71
N GLN A 98 2.47 10.38 13.59
CA GLN A 98 2.38 11.84 13.54
C GLN A 98 3.74 12.51 13.74
N GLN A 99 4.54 12.03 14.69
CA GLN A 99 5.90 12.53 14.90
C GLN A 99 6.79 12.28 13.67
N THR A 100 6.64 11.13 13.02
CA THR A 100 7.35 10.80 11.78
C THR A 100 6.93 11.74 10.66
N ASP A 101 5.63 11.99 10.51
CA ASP A 101 5.06 12.92 9.53
C ASP A 101 5.62 14.33 9.71
N GLN A 102 5.69 14.83 10.95
CA GLN A 102 6.27 16.14 11.27
C GLN A 102 7.75 16.23 10.87
N ARG A 103 8.54 15.19 11.16
CA ARG A 103 9.96 15.16 10.78
C ARG A 103 10.14 15.09 9.27
N LEU A 104 9.27 14.36 8.56
CA LEU A 104 9.31 14.28 7.10
C LEU A 104 8.94 15.62 6.44
N GLN A 105 7.98 16.36 6.99
CA GLN A 105 7.64 17.70 6.49
C GLN A 105 8.80 18.69 6.57
N GLN A 106 9.73 18.51 7.50
CA GLN A 106 10.90 19.38 7.63
C GLN A 106 11.98 19.12 6.56
N VAL A 107 11.98 17.94 5.94
CA VAL A 107 13.03 17.52 4.98
C VAL A 107 12.51 17.36 3.55
N LEU A 108 11.21 17.24 3.36
CA LEU A 108 10.58 17.10 2.04
C LEU A 108 10.05 18.44 1.54
N ALA A 109 10.25 18.70 0.24
CA ALA A 109 9.56 19.79 -0.44
C ALA A 109 8.03 19.54 -0.48
N PRO A 110 7.18 20.58 -0.62
CA PRO A 110 5.72 20.43 -0.61
C PRO A 110 5.20 19.39 -1.61
N ASP A 111 5.72 19.38 -2.84
CA ASP A 111 5.31 18.43 -3.88
C ASP A 111 5.69 16.98 -3.52
N GLN A 112 6.84 16.79 -2.88
CA GLN A 112 7.31 15.47 -2.42
C GLN A 112 6.47 14.98 -1.24
N TRP A 113 6.10 15.87 -0.33
CA TRP A 113 5.19 15.56 0.78
C TRP A 113 3.82 15.10 0.27
N GLN A 114 3.26 15.82 -0.71
CA GLN A 114 1.99 15.45 -1.32
C GLN A 114 2.07 14.08 -2.01
N LYS A 115 3.18 13.79 -2.72
CA LYS A 115 3.38 12.47 -3.33
C LYS A 115 3.53 11.36 -2.28
N PHE A 116 4.24 11.63 -1.19
CA PHE A 116 4.38 10.68 -0.07
C PHE A 116 3.03 10.33 0.55
N GLN A 117 2.16 11.32 0.77
CA GLN A 117 0.81 11.10 1.30
C GLN A 117 -0.03 10.20 0.38
N GLN A 118 0.02 10.44 -0.94
CA GLN A 118 -0.67 9.58 -1.91
C GLN A 118 -0.17 8.13 -1.86
N LEU A 119 1.14 7.92 -1.86
CA LEU A 119 1.73 6.58 -1.77
C LEU A 119 1.32 5.86 -0.47
N ARG A 120 1.24 6.60 0.65
CA ARG A 120 0.81 6.06 1.94
C ARG A 120 -0.64 5.61 1.91
N ASP A 121 -1.52 6.41 1.30
CA ASP A 121 -2.94 6.08 1.19
C ASP A 121 -3.19 4.91 0.24
N GLU A 122 -2.40 4.78 -0.83
CA GLU A 122 -2.43 3.62 -1.74
C GLU A 122 -1.99 2.31 -1.04
N MET A 123 -0.98 2.40 -0.16
CA MET A 123 -0.48 1.25 0.61
C MET A 123 -1.35 0.89 1.81
N ARG A 124 -2.26 1.78 2.25
CA ARG A 124 -3.16 1.47 3.35
C ARG A 124 -4.07 0.33 2.90
N PRO A 125 -4.00 -0.86 3.54
CA PRO A 125 -4.86 -1.96 3.14
C PRO A 125 -6.30 -1.47 3.22
N ARG A 126 -7.03 -1.57 2.10
CA ARG A 126 -8.46 -1.29 2.04
C ARG A 126 -9.12 -2.18 3.10
N ARG A 127 -9.34 -1.62 4.30
CA ARG A 127 -10.26 -2.21 5.27
C ARG A 127 -11.63 -2.09 4.63
N GLY A 128 -11.99 -3.11 3.85
CA GLY A 128 -13.32 -3.23 3.27
C GLY A 128 -14.37 -3.14 4.40
N PRO A 129 -15.56 -2.58 4.13
CA PRO A 129 -16.64 -2.51 5.08
C PRO A 129 -17.15 -3.95 5.34
N GLY A 130 -16.60 -4.64 6.34
CA GLY A 130 -16.95 -6.03 6.61
C GLY A 130 -16.55 -6.54 7.99
N GLY A 131 -16.29 -5.64 8.95
CA GLY A 131 -15.86 -5.99 10.31
C GLY A 131 -16.82 -5.56 11.41
N ASN A 132 -18.09 -5.32 11.09
CA ASN A 132 -19.12 -5.00 12.09
C ASN A 132 -20.49 -5.55 11.65
N ARG A 133 -20.71 -6.83 11.94
CA ARG A 133 -22.01 -7.45 12.19
C ARG A 133 -21.80 -8.51 13.26
#